data_AF-A0A7Z9IGR2-F1
#
_entry.id   AF-A0A7Z9IGR2-F1
#
_cell.length_a   1.000
_cell.length_b   1.000
_cell.length_c   1.000
_cell.angle_alpha   90.00
_cell.angle_beta   90.00
_cell.angle_gamma   90.00
#
_symmetry.space_group_name_H-M   'P 1'
#
loop_
_entity.id
_entity.type
_entity.pdbx_description
1 polymer ?
#
loop_
_entity_poly.entity_id
_entity_poly.type
_entity_poly.pdbx_seq_one_letter_code
_entity_poly.pdbx_strand_id
1 'polypeptide(L)'
;VDGTNHSIAGIGPLSVYELHRCRGIGGLLMEEVIEQLKTDGCIAAVLLGNPNYYPRFGFKPASQFDLQNEYGADDAFMAMELQPDALKNIGGMVQYVSAFAECDA
;
A
#
# COMPACT_ATOMS: atom_id res chain seq x y z
N VAL A 1 -15.95 -18.42 0.77
CA VAL A 1 -15.68 -16.98 0.93
C VAL A 1 -16.40 -16.53 2.18
N ASP A 2 -15.67 -16.24 3.25
CA ASP A 2 -16.22 -16.17 4.61
C ASP A 2 -16.99 -14.86 4.92
N GLY A 3 -17.48 -14.18 3.88
CA GLY A 3 -18.42 -13.05 4.00
C GLY A 3 -17.92 -11.83 4.79
N THR A 4 -16.64 -11.80 5.17
CA THR A 4 -16.06 -10.73 5.99
C THR A 4 -15.45 -9.69 5.06
N ASN A 5 -15.98 -8.46 5.10
CA ASN A 5 -15.35 -7.33 4.39
C ASN A 5 -14.05 -6.96 5.12
N HIS A 6 -12.93 -7.29 4.49
CA HIS A 6 -11.61 -6.90 4.96
C HIS A 6 -11.28 -5.49 4.48
N SER A 7 -10.93 -4.59 5.40
CA SER A 7 -10.51 -3.23 5.06
C SER A 7 -9.01 -3.21 4.70
N ILE A 8 -8.72 -3.08 3.41
CA ILE A 8 -7.36 -2.90 2.86
C ILE A 8 -7.28 -1.51 2.25
N ALA A 9 -6.23 -0.75 2.58
CA ALA A 9 -6.05 0.61 2.09
C ALA A 9 -4.94 0.69 1.03
N GLY A 10 -5.19 1.46 -0.04
CA GLY A 10 -4.17 1.89 -0.99
C GLY A 10 -3.56 3.22 -0.55
N ILE A 11 -2.22 3.30 -0.44
CA ILE A 11 -1.53 4.54 -0.08
C ILE A 11 -1.04 5.24 -1.35
N GLY A 12 -1.56 6.42 -1.63
CA GLY A 12 -1.05 7.30 -2.67
C GLY A 12 -1.94 8.50 -3.00
N PRO A 13 -1.38 9.56 -3.62
CA PRO A 13 0.05 9.81 -3.75
C PRO A 13 0.66 10.33 -2.42
N LEU A 14 1.92 9.98 -2.16
CA LEU A 14 2.71 10.57 -1.07
C LEU A 14 3.73 11.55 -1.65
N SER A 15 3.65 12.83 -1.29
CA SER A 15 4.46 13.88 -1.90
C SER A 15 5.09 14.82 -0.87
N VAL A 16 6.34 15.21 -1.12
CA VAL A 16 7.04 16.28 -0.39
C VAL A 16 7.52 17.31 -1.40
N TYR A 17 7.21 18.58 -1.10
CA TYR A 17 7.64 19.72 -1.92
C TYR A 17 9.16 19.71 -2.07
N GLU A 18 9.65 20.03 -3.28
CA GLU A 18 11.03 19.76 -3.68
C GLU A 18 12.07 20.36 -2.73
N LEU A 19 11.88 21.61 -2.31
CA LEU A 19 12.79 22.30 -1.38
C LEU A 19 12.83 21.70 0.05
N HIS A 20 11.91 20.78 0.35
CA HIS A 20 11.79 20.10 1.63
C HIS A 20 12.14 18.60 1.57
N ARG A 21 12.52 18.07 0.41
CA ARG A 21 12.94 16.67 0.26
C ARG A 21 14.27 16.40 0.97
N CYS A 22 14.58 15.13 1.19
CA CYS A 22 15.82 14.65 1.85
C CYS A 22 15.99 15.13 3.31
N ARG A 23 14.91 15.57 3.96
CA ARG A 23 14.88 15.99 5.37
C ARG A 23 14.11 15.03 6.28
N GLY A 24 13.84 13.81 5.83
CA GLY A 24 13.06 12.82 6.58
C GLY A 24 11.53 13.00 6.55
N ILE A 25 11.01 14.11 6.02
CA ILE A 25 9.58 14.42 6.01
C ILE A 25 8.72 13.33 5.37
N GLY A 26 9.15 12.79 4.23
CA GLY A 26 8.41 11.71 3.56
C GLY A 26 8.36 10.42 4.38
N GLY A 27 9.35 10.19 5.26
CA GLY A 27 9.32 9.08 6.21
C GLY A 27 8.33 9.31 7.32
N LEU A 28 8.35 10.50 7.94
CA LEU A 28 7.41 10.88 8.98
C LEU A 28 5.95 10.82 8.49
N LEU A 29 5.69 11.28 7.26
CA LEU A 29 4.35 11.17 6.67
C LEU A 29 3.92 9.71 6.47
N MET A 30 4.83 8.83 6.05
CA MET A 30 4.50 7.40 5.89
C MET A 30 4.25 6.73 7.24
N GLU A 31 5.05 7.03 8.26
CA GLU A 31 4.85 6.53 9.63
C GLU A 31 3.48 6.93 10.17
N GLU A 32 3.11 8.20 10.05
CA GLU A 32 1.79 8.71 10.48
C GLU A 32 0.64 8.01 9.74
N VAL A 33 0.74 7.85 8.41
CA VAL A 33 -0.28 7.14 7.63
C VAL A 33 -0.44 5.70 8.13
N ILE A 34 0.66 5.00 8.41
CA ILE A 34 0.60 3.61 8.92
C ILE A 34 -0.08 3.55 10.29
N GLU A 35 0.22 4.49 11.19
CA GLU A 35 -0.41 4.57 12.51
C GLU A 35 -1.91 4.88 12.41
N GLN A 36 -2.29 5.80 11.51
CA GLN A 36 -3.69 6.11 11.25
C GLN A 36 -4.45 4.90 10.69
N LEU A 37 -3.91 4.20 9.70
CA LEU A 37 -4.54 3.01 9.12
C LEU A 37 -4.75 1.89 10.15
N LYS A 38 -3.81 1.70 11.08
CA LYS A 38 -3.98 0.78 12.21
C LYS A 38 -5.13 1.21 13.12
N THR A 39 -5.23 2.50 13.40
CA THR A 39 -6.29 3.08 14.25
C THR A 39 -7.66 2.92 13.59
N ASP A 40 -7.74 3.06 12.27
CA ASP A 40 -8.97 2.89 11.48
C ASP A 40 -9.36 1.42 11.28
N GLY A 41 -8.56 0.48 11.78
CA GLY A 41 -8.83 -0.96 11.72
C GLY A 41 -8.55 -1.60 10.37
N CYS A 42 -7.77 -0.95 9.50
CA CYS A 42 -7.28 -1.59 8.28
C CYS A 42 -6.38 -2.77 8.64
N ILE A 43 -6.54 -3.89 7.93
CA ILE A 43 -5.79 -5.11 8.20
C ILE A 43 -4.49 -5.18 7.39
N ALA A 44 -4.44 -4.45 6.27
CA ALA A 44 -3.29 -4.35 5.40
C ALA A 44 -3.30 -3.03 4.64
N ALA A 45 -2.13 -2.64 4.16
CA ALA A 45 -1.94 -1.52 3.25
C ALA A 45 -1.17 -1.98 2.01
N VAL A 46 -1.48 -1.38 0.86
CA VAL A 46 -0.80 -1.62 -0.41
C VAL A 46 -0.38 -0.31 -1.07
N LEU A 47 0.64 -0.34 -1.89
CA LEU A 47 1.10 0.80 -2.68
C LEU A 47 1.81 0.36 -3.95
N LEU A 48 1.93 1.29 -4.90
CA LEU A 48 2.82 1.20 -6.05
C LEU A 48 3.99 2.17 -5.85
N GLY A 49 5.21 1.65 -5.85
CA GLY A 49 6.37 2.46 -5.48
C GLY A 49 7.73 1.80 -5.67
N ASN A 50 8.78 2.52 -5.27
CA ASN A 50 10.15 2.03 -5.42
C ASN A 50 10.43 0.85 -4.46
N PRO A 51 10.76 -0.36 -4.98
CA PRO A 51 10.98 -1.55 -4.16
C PRO A 51 12.18 -1.44 -3.22
N ASN A 52 13.09 -0.49 -3.43
CA ASN A 52 14.22 -0.23 -2.54
C ASN A 52 13.90 0.83 -1.46
N TYR A 53 12.79 1.57 -1.60
CA TYR A 53 12.43 2.63 -0.67
C TYR A 53 11.53 2.11 0.46
N TYR A 54 10.39 1.51 0.12
CA TYR A 54 9.34 1.18 1.09
C TYR A 54 9.62 -0.01 2.03
N PRO A 55 10.56 -0.95 1.78
CA PRO A 55 10.89 -1.99 2.77
C PRO A 55 11.32 -1.45 4.14
N ARG A 56 11.84 -0.22 4.20
CA ARG A 56 12.20 0.43 5.46
C ARG A 56 11.03 0.61 6.44
N PHE A 57 9.79 0.61 5.94
CA PHE A 57 8.57 0.74 6.76
C PHE A 57 7.86 -0.60 7.01
N GLY A 58 8.40 -1.71 6.49
CA GLY A 58 7.80 -3.04 6.62
C GLY A 58 7.02 -3.54 5.41
N PHE A 59 6.98 -2.77 4.31
CA PHE A 59 6.41 -3.25 3.04
C PHE A 59 7.26 -4.36 2.43
N LYS A 60 6.60 -5.33 1.81
CA LYS A 60 7.19 -6.43 1.04
C LYS A 60 6.57 -6.46 -0.36
N PRO A 61 7.21 -7.10 -1.35
CA PRO A 61 6.57 -7.36 -2.64
C PRO A 61 5.20 -8.01 -2.44
N ALA A 62 4.17 -7.46 -3.08
CA ALA A 62 2.79 -7.92 -2.91
C ALA A 62 2.58 -9.37 -3.39
N SER A 63 3.43 -9.83 -4.32
CA SER A 63 3.48 -11.22 -4.78
C SER A 63 3.80 -12.24 -3.68
N GLN A 64 4.40 -11.82 -2.55
CA GLN A 64 4.59 -12.70 -1.39
C GLN A 64 3.27 -13.03 -0.66
N PHE A 65 2.19 -12.30 -0.97
CA PHE A 65 0.86 -12.47 -0.39
C PHE A 65 -0.18 -12.85 -1.46
N ASP A 66 0.25 -13.35 -2.62
CA ASP A 66 -0.62 -13.68 -3.75
C ASP A 66 -1.51 -12.49 -4.22
N LEU A 67 -1.04 -11.26 -4.02
CA LEU A 67 -1.72 -10.04 -4.45
C LEU A 67 -1.15 -9.51 -5.78
N GLN A 68 -2.06 -9.12 -6.66
CA GLN A 68 -1.81 -8.52 -7.98
C GLN A 68 -2.47 -7.15 -8.05
N ASN A 69 -2.09 -6.35 -9.06
CA ASN A 69 -2.67 -5.03 -9.29
C ASN A 69 -3.22 -4.94 -10.72
N GLU A 70 -4.20 -4.06 -10.92
CA GLU A 70 -4.85 -3.85 -12.23
C GLU A 70 -3.95 -3.13 -13.27
N TYR A 71 -2.78 -2.63 -12.88
CA TYR A 71 -1.85 -1.89 -13.74
C TYR A 71 -0.69 -2.75 -14.30
N GLY A 72 -0.58 -4.02 -13.89
CA GLY A 72 0.52 -4.91 -14.30
C GLY A 72 1.92 -4.49 -13.80
N ALA A 73 1.99 -3.62 -12.78
CA ALA A 73 3.24 -3.06 -12.25
C ALA A 73 3.81 -3.88 -11.07
N ASP A 74 4.00 -5.19 -11.29
CA ASP A 74 4.25 -6.17 -10.22
C ASP A 74 5.51 -5.89 -9.40
N ASP A 75 6.61 -5.46 -10.04
CA ASP A 75 7.88 -5.14 -9.36
C ASP A 75 7.78 -3.94 -8.41
N ALA A 76 6.83 -3.04 -8.67
CA ALA A 76 6.57 -1.85 -7.87
C ALA A 76 5.43 -2.05 -6.87
N PHE A 77 4.67 -3.14 -6.98
CA PHE A 77 3.51 -3.38 -6.14
C PHE A 77 3.91 -4.01 -4.81
N MET A 78 3.63 -3.30 -3.73
CA MET A 78 4.07 -3.67 -2.39
C MET A 78 2.90 -3.71 -1.41
N ALA A 79 2.97 -4.62 -0.45
CA ALA A 79 1.96 -4.81 0.58
C ALA A 79 2.60 -4.88 1.97
N MET A 80 1.84 -4.48 2.99
CA MET A 80 2.20 -4.57 4.39
C MET A 80 0.98 -5.03 5.19
N GLU A 81 1.14 -6.10 5.95
CA GLU A 81 0.16 -6.50 6.96
C GLU A 81 0.21 -5.53 8.14
N LEU A 82 -0.94 -4.99 8.54
CA LEU A 82 -1.10 -4.13 9.71
C LEU A 82 -1.51 -4.94 10.95
N GLN A 83 -2.02 -6.15 10.74
CA GLN A 83 -2.29 -7.17 11.75
C GLN A 83 -1.58 -8.47 11.35
N PRO A 84 -1.03 -9.25 12.30
CA PRO A 84 -0.33 -10.49 11.97
C PRO A 84 -1.21 -11.47 11.16
N ASP A 85 -0.64 -12.04 10.09
CA ASP A 85 -1.28 -13.04 9.22
C ASP A 85 -2.59 -12.58 8.55
N ALA A 86 -2.85 -11.27 8.51
CA ALA A 86 -4.07 -10.68 7.92
C ALA A 86 -4.30 -11.08 6.45
N LEU A 87 -3.23 -11.30 5.68
CA LEU A 87 -3.29 -11.62 4.26
C LEU A 87 -3.18 -13.13 3.97
N LYS A 88 -2.99 -13.99 5.00
CA LYS A 88 -2.71 -15.43 4.80
C LYS A 88 -3.73 -16.17 3.94
N ASN A 89 -5.00 -15.76 3.97
CA ASN A 89 -6.09 -16.36 3.19
C ASN A 89 -6.75 -15.34 2.24
N ILE A 90 -6.09 -14.21 1.99
CA ILE A 90 -6.58 -13.13 1.13
C ILE A 90 -5.58 -12.97 -0.01
N GLY A 91 -6.03 -13.25 -1.23
CA GLY A 91 -5.23 -13.09 -2.44
C GLY A 91 -6.10 -12.65 -3.61
N GLY A 92 -5.46 -12.29 -4.72
CA GLY A 92 -6.13 -11.89 -5.96
C GLY A 92 -5.78 -10.48 -6.42
N MET A 93 -6.64 -9.91 -7.26
CA MET A 93 -6.41 -8.61 -7.89
C MET A 93 -6.95 -7.48 -7.02
N VAL A 94 -6.07 -6.57 -6.60
CA VAL A 94 -6.44 -5.32 -5.96
C VAL A 94 -6.90 -4.34 -7.03
N GLN A 95 -8.13 -3.85 -6.86
CA GLN A 95 -8.71 -2.79 -7.68
C GLN A 95 -8.73 -1.50 -6.86
N TYR A 96 -8.20 -0.43 -7.43
CA TYR A 96 -8.24 0.88 -6.80
C TYR A 96 -9.58 1.55 -7.10
N VAL A 97 -9.90 2.57 -6.30
CA VAL A 97 -11.08 3.40 -6.59
C VAL A 97 -10.90 4.10 -7.94
N SER A 98 -12.00 4.38 -8.64
CA SER A 98 -11.98 4.91 -10.01
C SER A 98 -11.23 6.24 -10.17
N ALA A 99 -11.00 7.00 -9.08
CA ALA A 99 -10.14 8.18 -9.10
C ALA A 99 -8.67 7.88 -9.45
N PHE A 100 -8.23 6.62 -9.34
CA PHE A 100 -6.92 6.12 -9.76
C PHE A 100 -6.96 5.38 -11.09
N ALA A 101 -8.10 5.35 -11.78
CA ALA A 101 -8.13 4.88 -13.16
C ALA A 101 -7.27 5.83 -14.01
N GLU A 102 -6.56 5.29 -15.00
CA GLU A 102 -5.90 6.13 -16.00
C GLU A 102 -6.95 7.03 -16.67
N CYS A 103 -6.62 8.31 -16.85
CA CYS A 103 -7.42 9.13 -17.74
C CYS A 103 -7.22 8.61 -19.15
N ASP A 104 -8.30 8.22 -19.83
CA ASP A 104 -8.29 8.06 -21.28
C ASP A 104 -7.67 9.33 -21.90
N ALA A 105 -6.55 9.17 -22.59
CA ALA A 105 -5.81 10.25 -23.25
C ALA A 105 -6.52 10.71 -24.54
#